data_AF-A0AA48KEM6-F1
#
_entry.id   AF-A0AA48KEM6-F1
#
_cell.length_a   1.000
_cell.length_b   1.000
_cell.length_c   1.000
_cell.angle_alpha   90.00
_cell.angle_beta   90.00
_cell.angle_gamma   90.00
#
_symmetry.space_group_name_H-M   'P 1'
#
loop_
_entity.id
_entity.type
_entity.pdbx_description
1 polymer ?
#
loop_
_entity_poly.entity_id
_entity_poly.type
_entity_poly.pdbx_seq_one_letter_code
_entity_poly.pdbx_strand_id
1 'polypeptide(L)'
;MDIICFLRAVPALRRDREELLALLEALGSLDAAMGLVRYLDGIPEGHVEPVFTPDREVEIAGAYHPLLSRPVPNDLALRNRSCLITGSNMAGKTTFIKTIGINILLGQTLHFCLARRARLSRLQVQSSIWRSDHLEAGQSYYLAEVDRLREFVEVEPGSPPKVLLIDEIFRGTNTLERLAAATAVLWHLQQQHLVLVTTHDLELGDALAGRFDLYHFSEQVVEGTFGFDFKLRPGPVYTRNAIRLLELRGFPASITEEARRLANSSRSEMGNDVPQHVMDQMGNRRGGPAQPEGPGAPGEEGRRHDEEGPVRVQESQVEPVEMEGPPHQRGYPGENHDVGDLGGQQGGQPDDHEGFQNGAQKHHKP
;
A
#
# COMPACT_ATOMS: atom_id res chain seq x y z
N MET A 1 47.24 -23.51 -15.94
CA MET A 1 47.31 -22.64 -14.75
C MET A 1 47.85 -23.48 -13.60
N ASP A 2 48.91 -23.01 -12.96
CA ASP A 2 49.81 -23.84 -12.14
C ASP A 2 49.17 -24.35 -10.84
N ILE A 3 49.12 -25.68 -10.63
CA ILE A 3 48.63 -26.29 -9.37
C ILE A 3 49.43 -25.77 -8.17
N ILE A 4 50.71 -25.46 -8.38
CA ILE A 4 51.59 -24.90 -7.35
C ILE A 4 51.15 -23.49 -6.94
N CYS A 5 50.71 -22.66 -7.89
CA CYS A 5 50.15 -21.34 -7.60
C CYS A 5 48.83 -21.47 -6.82
N PHE A 6 47.96 -22.41 -7.21
CA PHE A 6 46.70 -22.66 -6.50
C PHE A 6 46.95 -23.09 -5.04
N LEU A 7 47.84 -24.07 -4.82
CA LEU A 7 48.18 -24.57 -3.48
C LEU A 7 48.86 -23.52 -2.59
N ARG A 8 49.49 -22.49 -3.17
CA ARG A 8 50.05 -21.35 -2.42
C ARG A 8 49.03 -20.23 -2.18
N ALA A 9 48.12 -19.99 -3.13
CA ALA A 9 47.12 -18.95 -3.02
C ALA A 9 46.05 -19.28 -1.97
N VAL A 10 45.58 -20.54 -1.92
CA VAL A 10 44.50 -20.92 -0.99
C VAL A 10 44.85 -20.70 0.49
N PRO A 11 46.04 -21.09 1.00
CA PRO A 11 46.42 -20.79 2.37
C PRO A 11 46.60 -19.30 2.64
N ALA A 12 47.12 -18.53 1.69
CA ALA A 12 47.26 -17.07 1.82
C ALA A 12 45.89 -16.38 1.90
N LEU A 13 44.96 -16.74 1.03
CA LEU A 13 43.57 -16.26 1.07
C LEU A 13 42.83 -16.67 2.35
N ARG A 14 43.13 -17.85 2.90
CA ARG A 14 42.58 -18.30 4.18
C ARG A 14 43.16 -17.53 5.37
N ARG A 15 44.47 -17.23 5.32
CA ARG A 15 45.16 -16.47 6.36
C ARG A 15 44.62 -15.04 6.43
N ASP A 16 44.45 -14.40 5.28
CA ASP A 16 44.06 -12.99 5.16
C ASP A 16 42.55 -12.84 4.86
N ARG A 17 41.74 -13.86 5.23
CA ARG A 17 40.31 -13.94 4.87
C ARG A 17 39.52 -12.77 5.44
N GLU A 18 39.80 -12.39 6.69
CA GLU A 18 39.05 -11.33 7.36
C GLU A 18 39.33 -9.97 6.73
N GLU A 19 40.59 -9.68 6.41
CA GLU A 19 40.98 -8.45 5.72
C GLU A 19 40.39 -8.37 4.31
N LEU A 20 40.34 -9.49 3.57
CA LEU A 20 39.73 -9.55 2.25
C LEU A 20 38.21 -9.34 2.31
N LEU A 21 37.53 -9.90 3.31
CA LEU A 21 36.09 -9.66 3.50
C LEU A 21 35.82 -8.21 3.88
N ALA A 22 36.62 -7.62 4.78
CA ALA A 22 36.51 -6.22 5.14
C ALA A 22 36.73 -5.29 3.94
N LEU A 23 37.69 -5.62 3.06
CA LEU A 23 37.92 -4.89 1.81
C LEU A 23 36.71 -4.99 0.86
N LEU A 24 36.12 -6.18 0.72
CA LEU A 24 34.93 -6.38 -0.11
C LEU A 24 33.71 -5.63 0.44
N GLU A 25 33.51 -5.62 1.76
CA GLU A 25 32.45 -4.85 2.42
C GLU A 25 32.64 -3.35 2.24
N ALA A 26 33.87 -2.85 2.36
CA ALA A 26 34.19 -1.44 2.13
C ALA A 26 33.95 -1.03 0.67
N LEU A 27 34.39 -1.85 -0.29
CA LEU A 27 34.16 -1.60 -1.72
C LEU A 27 32.66 -1.63 -2.06
N GLY A 28 31.92 -2.61 -1.52
CA GLY A 28 30.47 -2.71 -1.70
C GLY A 28 29.72 -1.52 -1.10
N SER A 29 30.14 -1.02 0.06
CA SER A 29 29.56 0.16 0.69
C SER A 29 29.81 1.43 -0.15
N LEU A 30 31.01 1.57 -0.72
CA LEU A 30 31.35 2.67 -1.62
C LEU A 30 30.52 2.63 -2.91
N ASP A 31 30.39 1.46 -3.54
CA ASP A 31 29.59 1.28 -4.77
C ASP A 31 28.11 1.59 -4.51
N ALA A 32 27.55 1.10 -3.40
CA ALA A 32 26.18 1.41 -2.98
C ALA A 32 25.97 2.92 -2.75
N ALA A 33 26.92 3.59 -2.08
CA ALA A 33 26.86 5.03 -1.85
C ALA A 33 26.94 5.82 -3.17
N MET A 34 27.82 5.43 -4.10
CA MET A 34 27.91 6.05 -5.42
C MET A 34 26.62 5.86 -6.25
N GLY A 35 26.04 4.66 -6.22
CA GLY A 35 24.75 4.39 -6.84
C GLY A 35 23.63 5.24 -6.28
N LEU A 36 23.60 5.41 -4.95
CA LEU A 36 22.63 6.27 -4.27
C LEU A 36 22.78 7.73 -4.66
N VAL A 37 24.00 8.29 -4.60
CA VAL A 37 24.26 9.69 -4.99
C VAL A 37 23.80 9.93 -6.43
N ARG A 38 24.14 9.03 -7.35
CA ARG A 38 23.77 9.17 -8.76
C ARG A 38 22.26 9.07 -8.99
N TYR A 39 21.56 8.24 -8.20
CA TYR A 39 20.11 8.21 -8.21
C TYR A 39 19.52 9.54 -7.73
N LEU A 40 19.98 10.05 -6.58
CA LEU A 40 19.49 11.29 -5.97
C LEU A 40 19.72 12.52 -6.86
N ASP A 41 20.88 12.62 -7.51
CA ASP A 41 21.19 13.68 -8.48
C ASP A 41 20.27 13.63 -9.72
N GLY A 42 19.78 12.43 -10.06
CA GLY A 42 18.93 12.19 -11.22
C GLY A 42 17.44 12.43 -11.00
N ILE A 43 17.02 12.83 -9.79
CA ILE A 43 15.61 12.98 -9.41
C ILE A 43 15.15 14.44 -9.59
N PRO A 44 14.34 14.75 -10.63
CA PRO A 44 13.93 16.13 -10.93
C PRO A 44 13.06 16.77 -9.85
N GLU A 45 12.21 15.98 -9.19
CA GLU A 45 11.25 16.44 -8.19
C GLU A 45 11.88 16.77 -6.83
N GLY A 46 13.16 16.41 -6.63
CA GLY A 46 13.93 16.64 -5.41
C GLY A 46 13.67 15.64 -4.28
N HIS A 47 14.52 15.63 -3.27
CA HIS A 47 14.45 14.74 -2.11
C HIS A 47 14.80 15.48 -0.82
N VAL A 48 14.56 14.86 0.33
CA VAL A 48 14.82 15.45 1.65
C VAL A 48 15.29 14.39 2.66
N GLU A 49 16.18 14.75 3.57
CA GLU A 49 16.50 13.92 4.73
C GLU A 49 15.34 13.97 5.74
N PRO A 50 14.83 12.83 6.24
CA PRO A 50 13.74 12.81 7.19
C PRO A 50 14.22 13.18 8.61
N VAL A 51 13.37 13.91 9.34
CA VAL A 51 13.55 14.13 10.77
C VAL A 51 12.85 13.01 11.54
N PHE A 52 13.61 12.24 12.33
CA PHE A 52 13.06 11.16 13.14
C PHE A 52 12.56 11.63 14.50
N THR A 53 11.44 11.06 14.94
CA THR A 53 10.73 11.53 16.14
C THR A 53 10.27 10.37 17.02
N PRO A 54 10.13 10.59 18.33
CA PRO A 54 9.76 9.54 19.28
C PRO A 54 8.25 9.26 19.34
N ASP A 55 7.42 10.23 18.91
CA ASP A 55 5.97 10.08 18.86
C ASP A 55 5.54 9.08 17.78
N ARG A 56 4.26 8.71 17.69
CA ARG A 56 3.73 7.88 16.61
C ARG A 56 3.15 8.79 15.53
N GLU A 57 3.97 9.21 14.57
CA GLU A 57 3.62 10.16 13.53
C GLU A 57 4.23 9.86 12.16
N VAL A 58 3.49 10.29 11.12
CA VAL A 58 3.93 10.32 9.73
C VAL A 58 3.49 11.67 9.16
N GLU A 59 4.45 12.57 8.99
CA GLU A 59 4.23 13.84 8.31
C GLU A 59 5.15 13.94 7.10
N ILE A 60 4.57 14.02 5.92
CA ILE A 60 5.32 14.15 4.68
C ILE A 60 4.62 15.13 3.75
N ALA A 61 5.38 16.10 3.25
CA ALA A 61 4.86 17.15 2.37
C ALA A 61 5.47 17.01 0.98
N GLY A 62 4.61 16.91 -0.02
CA GLY A 62 4.95 16.75 -1.42
C GLY A 62 5.53 15.37 -1.74
N ALA A 63 5.06 14.32 -1.07
CA ALA A 63 5.49 12.95 -1.30
C ALA A 63 5.09 12.50 -2.71
N TYR A 64 6.00 11.81 -3.39
CA TYR A 64 5.73 11.23 -4.70
C TYR A 64 6.32 9.82 -4.85
N HIS A 65 5.76 9.07 -5.81
CA HIS A 65 6.14 7.68 -6.07
C HIS A 65 7.30 7.61 -7.09
N PRO A 66 8.41 6.93 -6.79
CA PRO A 66 9.60 6.92 -7.65
C PRO A 66 9.39 6.29 -9.04
N LEU A 67 8.44 5.37 -9.16
CA LEU A 67 8.15 4.66 -10.42
C LEU A 67 7.15 5.39 -11.33
N LEU A 68 6.65 6.56 -10.96
CA LEU A 68 5.77 7.35 -11.83
C LEU A 68 6.60 8.35 -12.62
N SER A 69 6.34 8.44 -13.94
CA SER A 69 7.04 9.37 -14.83
C SER A 69 6.60 10.83 -14.66
N ARG A 70 5.37 11.06 -14.22
CA ARG A 70 4.81 12.38 -13.93
C ARG A 70 4.01 12.31 -12.63
N PRO A 71 4.69 12.20 -11.49
CA PRO A 71 3.99 12.04 -10.23
C PRO A 71 3.24 13.32 -9.83
N VAL A 72 2.08 13.15 -9.21
CA VAL A 72 1.39 14.25 -8.53
C VAL A 72 1.78 14.20 -7.04
N PRO A 73 2.52 15.19 -6.52
CA PRO A 73 2.96 15.18 -5.13
C PRO A 73 1.78 15.40 -4.19
N ASN A 74 1.76 14.69 -3.07
CA ASN A 74 0.69 14.77 -2.07
C ASN A 74 1.25 14.93 -0.65
N ASP A 75 0.46 15.58 0.20
CA ASP A 75 0.79 15.82 1.59
C ASP A 75 0.02 14.82 2.48
N LEU A 76 0.63 14.41 3.58
CA LEU A 76 -0.02 13.64 4.64
C LEU A 76 0.53 14.10 5.99
N ALA A 77 -0.35 14.31 6.96
CA ALA A 77 0.04 14.59 8.33
C ALA A 77 -0.82 13.76 9.28
N LEU A 78 -0.20 12.80 9.95
CA LEU A 78 -0.83 11.93 10.94
C LEU A 78 -0.03 12.00 12.24
N ARG A 79 -0.67 12.42 13.33
CA ARG A 79 -0.08 12.46 14.67
C ARG A 79 -0.93 11.66 15.64
N ASN A 80 -0.44 10.47 16.01
CA ASN A 80 -1.12 9.51 16.86
C ASN A 80 -2.50 9.04 16.35
N ARG A 81 -2.88 9.41 15.12
CA ARG A 81 -4.18 9.13 14.50
C ARG A 81 -3.99 8.40 13.18
N SER A 82 -4.89 7.45 12.94
CA SER A 82 -4.97 6.69 11.69
C SER A 82 -5.81 7.46 10.66
N CYS A 83 -5.71 7.12 9.38
CA CYS A 83 -6.51 7.75 8.34
C CYS A 83 -7.26 6.76 7.45
N LEU A 84 -8.44 7.20 7.02
CA LEU A 84 -9.26 6.53 6.03
C LEU A 84 -9.30 7.38 4.76
N ILE A 85 -8.98 6.76 3.63
CA ILE A 85 -8.89 7.41 2.33
C ILE A 85 -9.99 6.86 1.42
N THR A 86 -10.95 7.71 1.11
CA THR A 86 -12.09 7.37 0.25
C THR A 86 -11.87 7.85 -1.19
N GLY A 87 -12.68 7.33 -2.11
CA GLY A 87 -12.66 7.73 -3.53
C GLY A 87 -12.80 6.52 -4.45
N SER A 88 -12.92 6.76 -5.75
CA SER A 88 -13.01 5.68 -6.74
C SER A 88 -11.67 4.93 -6.93
N ASN A 89 -11.72 3.70 -7.45
CA ASN A 89 -10.54 2.83 -7.61
C ASN A 89 -9.42 3.48 -8.45
N MET A 90 -9.80 4.23 -9.48
CA MET A 90 -8.86 4.86 -10.41
C MET A 90 -8.33 6.22 -9.94
N ALA A 91 -8.75 6.68 -8.76
CA ALA A 91 -8.40 8.01 -8.25
C ALA A 91 -7.00 8.11 -7.64
N GLY A 92 -6.26 6.99 -7.56
CA GLY A 92 -4.87 6.96 -7.07
C GLY A 92 -4.70 6.54 -5.60
N LYS A 93 -5.74 6.04 -4.93
CA LYS A 93 -5.70 5.65 -3.50
C LYS A 93 -4.58 4.64 -3.19
N THR A 94 -4.53 3.53 -3.91
CA THR A 94 -3.51 2.48 -3.74
C THR A 94 -2.11 3.01 -4.01
N THR A 95 -1.95 3.82 -5.05
CA THR A 95 -0.67 4.47 -5.39
C THR A 95 -0.22 5.41 -4.28
N PHE A 96 -1.14 6.15 -3.68
CA PHE A 96 -0.85 7.06 -2.57
C PHE A 96 -0.36 6.31 -1.33
N ILE A 97 -1.05 5.27 -0.86
CA ILE A 97 -0.57 4.51 0.32
C ILE A 97 0.77 3.82 0.06
N LYS A 98 1.02 3.34 -1.18
CA LYS A 98 2.34 2.82 -1.59
C LYS A 98 3.41 3.91 -1.55
N THR A 99 3.07 5.12 -1.99
CA THR A 99 3.96 6.29 -1.96
C THR A 99 4.42 6.59 -0.54
N ILE A 100 3.49 6.63 0.41
CA ILE A 100 3.79 6.86 1.82
C ILE A 100 4.66 5.73 2.38
N GLY A 101 4.28 4.47 2.13
CA GLY A 101 5.03 3.30 2.57
C GLY A 101 6.48 3.28 2.06
N ILE A 102 6.68 3.53 0.77
CA ILE A 102 8.01 3.61 0.15
C ILE A 102 8.83 4.75 0.76
N ASN A 103 8.23 5.92 0.95
CA ASN A 103 8.94 7.06 1.57
C ASN A 103 9.39 6.77 3.01
N ILE A 104 8.55 6.07 3.79
CA ILE A 104 8.92 5.62 5.15
C ILE A 104 10.10 4.66 5.07
N LEU A 105 10.02 3.65 4.19
CA LEU A 105 11.10 2.67 4.00
C LEU A 105 12.41 3.34 3.58
N LEU A 106 12.39 4.20 2.55
CA LEU A 106 13.58 4.93 2.08
C LEU A 106 14.16 5.81 3.18
N GLY A 107 13.31 6.50 3.96
CA GLY A 107 13.75 7.34 5.06
C GLY A 107 14.48 6.54 6.14
N GLN A 108 13.99 5.35 6.47
CA GLN A 108 14.56 4.49 7.51
C GLN A 108 15.81 3.72 7.06
N THR A 109 15.91 3.35 5.78
CA THR A 109 17.01 2.50 5.28
C THR A 109 18.12 3.29 4.60
N LEU A 110 17.76 4.32 3.83
CA LEU A 110 18.69 5.10 3.01
C LEU A 110 18.78 6.58 3.44
N HIS A 111 18.07 6.96 4.49
CA HIS A 111 18.08 8.31 5.07
C HIS A 111 17.62 9.43 4.14
N PHE A 112 16.74 9.14 3.18
CA PHE A 112 16.08 10.16 2.35
C PHE A 112 14.62 9.81 2.08
N CYS A 113 13.81 10.83 1.78
CA CYS A 113 12.46 10.72 1.29
C CYS A 113 12.31 11.48 -0.03
N LEU A 114 11.47 10.95 -0.90
CA LEU A 114 11.04 11.55 -2.16
C LEU A 114 9.88 12.51 -1.87
N ALA A 115 10.23 13.62 -1.23
CA ALA A 115 9.32 14.65 -0.74
C ALA A 115 10.07 15.97 -0.53
N ARG A 116 9.33 17.05 -0.25
CA ARG A 116 9.91 18.36 0.12
C ARG A 116 10.22 18.45 1.61
N ARG A 117 9.46 17.75 2.46
CA ARG A 117 9.66 17.65 3.91
C ARG A 117 9.19 16.28 4.39
N ALA A 118 9.92 15.70 5.33
CA ALA A 118 9.55 14.44 5.98
C ALA A 118 9.89 14.48 7.47
N ARG A 119 8.91 14.16 8.30
CA ARG A 119 9.04 13.98 9.75
C ARG A 119 8.36 12.66 10.09
N LEU A 120 9.15 11.68 10.49
CA LEU A 120 8.74 10.27 10.54
C LEU A 120 9.11 9.64 11.88
N SER A 121 8.27 8.73 12.32
CA SER A 121 8.61 7.81 13.40
C SER A 121 9.29 6.56 12.87
N ARG A 122 10.11 5.90 13.68
CA ARG A 122 10.77 4.62 13.32
C ARG A 122 9.80 3.44 13.45
N LEU A 123 8.77 3.43 12.61
CA LEU A 123 7.72 2.41 12.60
C LEU A 123 8.03 1.36 11.54
N GLN A 124 7.78 0.08 11.83
CA GLN A 124 7.84 -0.95 10.80
C GLN A 124 6.64 -0.82 9.87
N VAL A 125 6.88 -0.86 8.56
CA VAL A 125 5.81 -0.86 7.55
C VAL A 125 5.31 -2.28 7.32
N GLN A 126 4.01 -2.50 7.45
CA GLN A 126 3.33 -3.72 7.00
C GLN A 126 2.16 -3.35 6.08
N SER A 127 1.82 -4.23 5.15
CA SER A 127 0.80 -3.90 4.15
C SER A 127 -0.10 -5.09 3.81
N SER A 128 -1.41 -4.84 3.77
CA SER A 128 -2.37 -5.66 3.05
C SER A 128 -2.78 -4.93 1.76
N ILE A 129 -1.89 -4.98 0.77
CA ILE A 129 -2.15 -4.41 -0.57
C ILE A 129 -2.06 -5.54 -1.57
N TRP A 130 -3.12 -5.74 -2.36
CA TRP A 130 -3.21 -6.86 -3.27
C TRP A 130 -2.29 -6.72 -4.48
N ARG A 131 -1.74 -7.85 -4.93
CA ARG A 131 -1.16 -8.04 -6.26
C ARG A 131 -2.20 -8.80 -7.09
N SER A 132 -2.36 -8.44 -8.35
CA SER A 132 -3.37 -9.00 -9.26
C SER A 132 -3.23 -10.50 -9.56
N ASP A 133 -2.19 -11.17 -9.04
CA ASP A 133 -1.68 -12.40 -9.66
C ASP A 133 -1.55 -13.54 -8.65
N HIS A 134 -2.65 -14.07 -8.12
CA HIS A 134 -2.65 -15.41 -7.53
C HIS A 134 -4.00 -16.12 -7.72
N LEU A 135 -4.41 -16.31 -8.98
CA LEU A 135 -5.42 -17.34 -9.30
C LEU A 135 -4.90 -18.77 -9.07
N GLU A 136 -3.58 -18.95 -9.01
CA GLU A 136 -2.93 -20.27 -8.94
C GLU A 136 -2.94 -20.92 -7.54
N ALA A 137 -3.25 -20.17 -6.47
CA ALA A 137 -3.10 -20.67 -5.10
C ALA A 137 -4.34 -21.33 -4.48
N GLY A 138 -5.48 -21.39 -5.18
CA GLY A 138 -6.71 -22.06 -4.70
C GLY A 138 -7.35 -21.52 -3.40
N GLN A 139 -6.70 -20.60 -2.69
CA GLN A 139 -7.24 -19.91 -1.54
C GLN A 139 -8.13 -18.75 -1.99
N SER A 140 -9.33 -18.65 -1.41
CA SER A 140 -10.17 -17.46 -1.59
C SER A 140 -9.41 -16.22 -1.15
N TYR A 141 -9.38 -15.18 -1.99
CA TYR A 141 -8.76 -13.88 -1.66
C TYR A 141 -9.19 -13.36 -0.29
N TYR A 142 -10.44 -13.61 0.11
CA TYR A 142 -10.95 -13.24 1.42
C TYR A 142 -10.21 -13.92 2.57
N LEU A 143 -9.92 -15.22 2.47
CA LEU A 143 -9.23 -15.95 3.55
C LEU A 143 -7.79 -15.47 3.72
N ALA A 144 -7.06 -15.28 2.61
CA ALA A 144 -5.72 -14.71 2.65
C ALA A 144 -5.72 -13.30 3.26
N GLU A 145 -6.80 -12.53 3.07
CA GLU A 145 -6.97 -11.24 3.73
C GLU A 145 -7.14 -11.37 5.24
N VAL A 146 -8.03 -12.27 5.65
CA VAL A 146 -8.33 -12.54 7.05
C VAL A 146 -7.08 -13.01 7.78
N ASP A 147 -6.31 -13.93 7.20
CA ASP A 147 -5.05 -14.41 7.79
C ASP A 147 -4.03 -13.27 7.94
N ARG A 148 -3.89 -12.40 6.93
CA ARG A 148 -2.99 -11.24 7.03
C ARG A 148 -3.45 -10.23 8.07
N LEU A 149 -4.75 -9.97 8.17
CA LEU A 149 -5.29 -9.08 9.21
C LEU A 149 -5.13 -9.69 10.60
N ARG A 150 -5.23 -11.03 10.74
CA ARG A 150 -4.91 -11.73 11.99
C ARG A 150 -3.47 -11.47 12.41
N GLU A 151 -2.50 -11.56 11.49
CA GLU A 151 -1.10 -11.23 11.79
C GLU A 151 -0.89 -9.78 12.26
N PHE A 152 -1.75 -8.84 11.83
CA PHE A 152 -1.69 -7.46 12.32
C PHE A 152 -2.28 -7.30 13.72
N VAL A 153 -3.23 -8.16 14.10
CA VAL A 153 -3.87 -8.19 15.42
C VAL A 153 -3.02 -8.95 16.44
N GLU A 154 -2.35 -10.03 16.01
CA GLU A 154 -1.46 -10.84 16.83
C GLU A 154 -0.14 -10.10 17.09
N VAL A 155 -0.18 -9.19 18.06
CA VAL A 155 0.96 -8.38 18.48
C VAL A 155 1.44 -8.87 19.84
N GLU A 156 2.72 -9.27 19.91
CA GLU A 156 3.33 -9.61 21.20
C GLU A 156 3.36 -8.38 22.12
N PRO A 157 3.02 -8.53 23.41
CA PRO A 157 3.10 -7.43 24.38
C PRO A 157 4.49 -6.77 24.36
N GLY A 158 4.51 -5.44 24.21
CA GLY A 158 5.76 -4.67 24.14
C GLY A 158 6.35 -4.50 22.74
N SER A 159 5.73 -5.08 21.71
CA SER A 159 6.13 -4.82 20.32
C SER A 159 6.01 -3.33 19.97
N PRO A 160 6.96 -2.78 19.19
CA PRO A 160 6.89 -1.39 18.77
C PRO A 160 5.68 -1.15 17.85
N PRO A 161 5.09 0.06 17.87
CA PRO A 161 4.04 0.43 16.94
C PRO A 161 4.51 0.30 15.48
N LYS A 162 3.55 -0.02 14.60
CA LYS A 162 3.77 -0.21 13.16
C LYS A 162 2.96 0.81 12.35
N VAL A 163 3.29 0.96 11.07
CA VAL A 163 2.43 1.59 10.06
C VAL A 163 1.81 0.49 9.21
N LEU A 164 0.49 0.37 9.28
CA LEU A 164 -0.27 -0.61 8.52
C LEU A 164 -0.91 0.06 7.31
N LEU A 165 -0.59 -0.45 6.12
CA LEU A 165 -1.13 0.03 4.84
C LEU A 165 -2.16 -0.99 4.33
N ILE A 166 -3.44 -0.64 4.37
CA ILE A 166 -4.52 -1.58 4.01
C ILE A 166 -5.25 -1.04 2.78
N ASP A 167 -5.26 -1.82 1.71
CA ASP A 167 -5.98 -1.46 0.48
C ASP A 167 -7.31 -2.20 0.41
N GLU A 168 -8.39 -1.49 0.72
CA GLU A 168 -9.78 -1.95 0.55
C GLU A 168 -10.08 -3.24 1.32
N ILE A 169 -10.29 -3.06 2.63
CA ILE A 169 -10.48 -4.12 3.60
C ILE A 169 -11.75 -4.97 3.35
N PHE A 170 -11.63 -6.29 3.46
CA PHE A 170 -12.70 -7.29 3.33
C PHE A 170 -13.47 -7.24 2.00
N ARG A 171 -12.76 -7.24 0.88
CA ARG A 171 -13.40 -7.30 -0.45
C ARG A 171 -14.20 -8.60 -0.61
N GLY A 172 -15.38 -8.49 -1.25
CA GLY A 172 -16.14 -9.66 -1.74
C GLY A 172 -17.13 -10.31 -0.76
N THR A 173 -17.44 -9.69 0.39
CA THR A 173 -18.49 -10.16 1.31
C THR A 173 -19.73 -9.25 1.35
N ASN A 174 -20.76 -9.64 2.10
CA ASN A 174 -22.00 -8.87 2.31
C ASN A 174 -21.69 -7.48 2.90
N THR A 175 -22.28 -6.42 2.34
CA THR A 175 -22.03 -5.01 2.68
C THR A 175 -22.14 -4.71 4.18
N LEU A 176 -23.15 -5.27 4.89
CA LEU A 176 -23.35 -4.98 6.32
C LEU A 176 -22.29 -5.66 7.21
N GLU A 177 -22.06 -6.95 7.00
CA GLU A 177 -21.05 -7.71 7.75
C GLU A 177 -19.65 -7.16 7.49
N ARG A 178 -19.36 -6.78 6.24
CA ARG A 178 -18.13 -6.11 5.84
C ARG A 178 -17.90 -4.84 6.64
N LEU A 179 -18.90 -3.96 6.68
CA LEU A 179 -18.81 -2.68 7.37
C LEU A 179 -18.56 -2.88 8.88
N ALA A 180 -19.31 -3.79 9.50
CA ALA A 180 -19.18 -4.09 10.93
C ALA A 180 -17.79 -4.67 11.25
N ALA A 181 -17.34 -5.68 10.50
CA ALA A 181 -16.04 -6.31 10.69
C ALA A 181 -14.89 -5.33 10.44
N ALA A 182 -14.93 -4.57 9.34
CA ALA A 182 -13.92 -3.57 9.02
C ALA A 182 -13.80 -2.52 10.13
N THR A 183 -14.93 -1.99 10.60
CA THR A 183 -14.95 -0.99 11.69
C THR A 183 -14.31 -1.54 12.96
N ALA A 184 -14.67 -2.76 13.36
CA ALA A 184 -14.14 -3.39 14.58
C ALA A 184 -12.63 -3.65 14.49
N VAL A 185 -12.17 -4.22 13.37
CA VAL A 185 -10.75 -4.53 13.14
C VAL A 185 -9.91 -3.25 13.06
N LEU A 186 -10.33 -2.27 12.27
CA LEU A 186 -9.61 -1.00 12.13
C LEU A 186 -9.55 -0.25 13.46
N TRP A 187 -10.63 -0.29 14.26
CA TRP A 187 -10.62 0.27 15.60
C TRP A 187 -9.57 -0.39 16.48
N HIS A 188 -9.53 -1.72 16.49
CA HIS A 188 -8.58 -2.46 17.30
C HIS A 188 -7.14 -2.09 16.93
N LEU A 189 -6.82 -2.11 15.63
CA LEU A 189 -5.48 -1.83 15.11
C LEU A 189 -4.99 -0.40 15.43
N GLN A 190 -5.84 0.63 15.34
CA GLN A 190 -5.41 2.02 15.60
C GLN A 190 -4.98 2.29 17.05
N GLN A 191 -5.37 1.42 18.00
CA GLN A 191 -4.95 1.60 19.40
C GLN A 191 -3.43 1.46 19.52
N GLN A 192 -2.84 0.51 18.80
CA GLN A 192 -1.41 0.22 18.87
C GLN A 192 -0.62 0.69 17.65
N HIS A 193 -1.26 0.91 16.50
CA HIS A 193 -0.58 1.19 15.24
C HIS A 193 -1.10 2.47 14.56
N LEU A 194 -0.33 2.99 13.60
CA LEU A 194 -0.89 3.92 12.61
C LEU A 194 -1.45 3.10 11.46
N VAL A 195 -2.72 3.34 11.13
CA VAL A 195 -3.40 2.62 10.06
C VAL A 195 -3.75 3.59 8.95
N LEU A 196 -3.26 3.32 7.75
CA LEU A 196 -3.65 4.02 6.53
C LEU A 196 -4.47 3.03 5.72
N VAL A 197 -5.79 3.27 5.65
CA VAL A 197 -6.71 2.37 4.96
C VAL A 197 -7.40 3.11 3.83
N THR A 198 -7.49 2.46 2.67
CA THR A 198 -8.28 2.93 1.53
C THR A 198 -9.62 2.18 1.48
N THR A 199 -10.66 2.84 0.98
CA THR A 199 -11.96 2.20 0.74
C THR A 199 -12.76 2.95 -0.32
N HIS A 200 -13.72 2.28 -0.94
CA HIS A 200 -14.80 2.91 -1.72
C HIS A 200 -16.10 3.09 -0.91
N ASP A 201 -16.17 2.48 0.28
CA ASP A 201 -17.31 2.46 1.18
C ASP A 201 -17.36 3.77 1.98
N LEU A 202 -18.41 4.59 1.77
CA LEU A 202 -18.53 5.88 2.46
C LEU A 202 -19.09 5.71 3.86
N GLU A 203 -19.90 4.68 4.03
CA GLU A 203 -20.52 4.27 5.27
C GLU A 203 -19.44 3.87 6.30
N LEU A 204 -18.32 3.28 5.85
CA LEU A 204 -17.13 3.06 6.68
C LEU A 204 -16.47 4.38 7.13
N GLY A 205 -16.49 5.41 6.27
CA GLY A 205 -16.07 6.76 6.62
C GLY A 205 -16.89 7.36 7.74
N ASP A 206 -18.23 7.21 7.67
CA ASP A 206 -19.14 7.69 8.70
C ASP A 206 -18.97 6.90 10.00
N ALA A 207 -18.82 5.58 9.94
CA ALA A 207 -18.62 4.72 11.12
C ALA A 207 -17.32 5.03 11.90
N LEU A 208 -16.26 5.42 11.18
CA LEU A 208 -14.95 5.76 11.76
C LEU A 208 -14.73 7.26 11.97
N ALA A 209 -15.74 8.09 11.67
CA ALA A 209 -15.67 9.53 11.88
C ALA A 209 -15.33 9.87 13.35
N GLY A 210 -14.46 10.86 13.53
CA GLY A 210 -13.94 11.28 14.84
C GLY A 210 -12.79 10.42 15.39
N ARG A 211 -12.60 9.20 14.88
CA ARG A 211 -11.50 8.30 15.29
C ARG A 211 -10.38 8.24 14.28
N PHE A 212 -10.75 8.22 13.00
CA PHE A 212 -9.82 8.33 11.89
C PHE A 212 -9.88 9.74 11.30
N ASP A 213 -8.75 10.18 10.78
CA ASP A 213 -8.70 11.36 9.92
C ASP A 213 -9.17 10.95 8.53
N LEU A 214 -10.22 11.62 8.05
CA LEU A 214 -10.82 11.30 6.77
C LEU A 214 -10.13 12.10 5.67
N TYR A 215 -9.80 11.41 4.59
CA TYR A 215 -9.29 11.99 3.36
C TYR A 215 -10.03 11.40 2.17
N HIS A 216 -9.96 12.08 1.04
CA HIS A 216 -10.50 11.57 -0.20
C HIS A 216 -9.71 12.01 -1.43
N PHE A 217 -9.83 11.19 -2.47
CA PHE A 217 -9.58 11.61 -3.84
C PHE A 217 -10.91 11.83 -4.55
N SER A 218 -11.00 12.91 -5.34
CA SER A 218 -12.19 13.25 -6.10
C SER A 218 -11.93 13.18 -7.60
N GLU A 219 -12.96 12.83 -8.37
CA GLU A 219 -12.90 12.96 -9.82
C GLU A 219 -13.12 14.42 -10.21
N GLN A 220 -12.52 14.82 -11.33
CA GLN A 220 -12.75 16.13 -11.92
C GLN A 220 -13.34 16.01 -13.31
N VAL A 221 -14.27 16.91 -13.61
CA VAL A 221 -14.78 17.11 -14.96
C VAL A 221 -14.27 18.46 -15.43
N VAL A 222 -13.33 18.44 -16.36
CA VAL A 222 -12.75 19.64 -16.97
C VAL A 222 -13.12 19.61 -18.45
N GLU A 223 -13.81 20.65 -18.94
CA GLU A 223 -14.18 20.80 -20.36
C GLU A 223 -14.93 19.59 -20.95
N GLY A 224 -15.78 18.93 -20.15
CA GLY A 224 -16.51 17.74 -20.57
C GLY A 224 -15.69 16.45 -20.60
N THR A 225 -14.41 16.51 -20.21
CA THR A 225 -13.56 15.34 -20.07
C THR A 225 -13.49 14.92 -18.60
N PHE A 226 -13.76 13.64 -18.34
CA PHE A 226 -13.65 13.05 -17.01
C PHE A 226 -12.19 12.65 -16.74
N GLY A 227 -11.64 13.07 -15.61
CA GLY A 227 -10.27 12.76 -15.21
C GLY A 227 -10.08 12.79 -13.70
N PHE A 228 -8.83 12.54 -13.30
CA PHE A 228 -8.40 12.59 -11.91
C PHE A 228 -7.23 13.55 -11.80
N ASP A 229 -7.27 14.45 -10.82
CA ASP A 229 -6.13 15.33 -10.53
C ASP A 229 -5.13 14.68 -9.56
N PHE A 230 -5.46 13.50 -9.05
CA PHE A 230 -4.66 12.70 -8.12
C PHE A 230 -4.21 13.49 -6.87
N LYS A 231 -5.04 14.44 -6.41
CA LYS A 231 -4.81 15.21 -5.19
C LYS A 231 -5.62 14.69 -4.01
N LEU A 232 -4.92 14.36 -2.93
CA LEU A 232 -5.51 14.04 -1.65
C LEU A 232 -6.11 15.30 -1.03
N ARG A 233 -7.34 15.18 -0.53
CA ARG A 233 -8.06 16.26 0.13
C ARG A 233 -8.50 15.82 1.52
N PRO A 234 -8.43 16.69 2.54
CA PRO A 234 -8.97 16.38 3.85
C PRO A 234 -10.50 16.35 3.82
N GLY A 235 -11.08 15.60 4.75
CA GLY A 235 -12.53 15.45 4.92
C GLY A 235 -13.13 14.28 4.13
N PRO A 236 -14.40 13.94 4.41
CA PRO A 236 -15.14 12.93 3.67
C PRO A 236 -15.50 13.40 2.26
N VAL A 237 -15.79 12.46 1.36
CA VAL A 237 -16.27 12.77 0.01
C VAL A 237 -17.80 12.88 -0.01
N TYR A 238 -18.32 13.98 -0.54
CA TYR A 238 -19.76 14.25 -0.57
C TYR A 238 -20.42 13.98 -1.92
N THR A 239 -19.64 13.83 -2.99
CA THR A 239 -20.14 13.68 -4.38
C THR A 239 -19.57 12.41 -5.03
N ARG A 240 -20.46 11.60 -5.61
CA ARG A 240 -20.09 10.45 -6.47
C ARG A 240 -20.43 10.85 -7.90
N ASN A 241 -19.43 11.14 -8.74
CA ASN A 241 -19.65 11.67 -10.11
C ASN A 241 -20.06 10.60 -11.13
N ALA A 242 -20.40 9.39 -10.69
CA ALA A 242 -20.74 8.26 -11.58
C ALA A 242 -21.90 8.58 -12.53
N ILE A 243 -22.96 9.24 -12.06
CA ILE A 243 -24.09 9.60 -12.94
C ILE A 243 -23.68 10.66 -13.96
N ARG A 244 -22.83 11.62 -13.55
CA ARG A 244 -22.27 12.61 -14.47
C ARG A 244 -21.39 11.97 -15.54
N LEU A 245 -20.70 10.89 -15.23
CA LEU A 245 -19.93 10.11 -16.21
C LEU A 245 -20.83 9.48 -17.27
N LEU A 246 -22.01 8.98 -16.91
CA LEU A 246 -22.98 8.45 -17.88
C LEU A 246 -23.41 9.54 -18.87
N GLU A 247 -23.69 10.75 -18.37
CA GLU A 247 -24.04 11.91 -19.21
C GLU A 247 -22.92 12.25 -20.20
N LEU A 248 -21.68 12.29 -19.73
CA LEU A 248 -20.50 12.56 -20.59
C LEU A 248 -20.25 11.45 -21.62
N ARG A 249 -20.67 10.21 -21.34
CA ARG A 249 -20.59 9.08 -22.26
C ARG A 249 -21.77 9.02 -23.24
N GLY A 250 -22.69 10.00 -23.20
CA GLY A 250 -23.81 10.09 -24.12
C GLY A 250 -24.94 9.11 -23.83
N PHE A 251 -25.08 8.64 -22.58
CA PHE A 251 -26.24 7.85 -22.20
C PHE A 251 -27.53 8.67 -22.36
N PRO A 252 -28.65 8.05 -22.78
CA PRO A 252 -29.94 8.72 -22.85
C PRO A 252 -30.31 9.45 -21.57
N ALA A 253 -30.84 10.67 -21.69
CA ALA A 253 -31.23 11.51 -20.55
C ALA A 253 -32.21 10.79 -19.61
N SER A 254 -33.11 9.95 -20.16
CA SER A 254 -34.03 9.13 -19.37
C SER A 254 -33.34 8.21 -18.37
N ILE A 255 -32.18 7.63 -18.72
CA ILE A 255 -31.40 6.78 -17.82
C ILE A 255 -30.72 7.61 -16.73
N THR A 256 -30.10 8.73 -17.11
CA THR A 256 -29.35 9.58 -16.16
C THR A 256 -30.28 10.30 -15.20
N GLU A 257 -31.46 10.72 -15.64
CA GLU A 257 -32.50 11.33 -14.80
C GLU A 257 -33.09 10.31 -13.81
N GLU A 258 -33.38 9.09 -14.26
CA GLU A 258 -33.84 8.01 -13.38
C GLU A 258 -32.78 7.66 -12.33
N ALA A 259 -31.52 7.51 -12.74
CA ALA A 259 -30.41 7.25 -11.83
C ALA A 259 -30.26 8.34 -10.76
N ARG A 260 -30.43 9.62 -11.12
CA ARG A 260 -30.44 10.73 -10.15
C ARG A 260 -31.61 10.63 -9.17
N ARG A 261 -32.80 10.27 -9.66
CA ARG A 261 -33.98 10.12 -8.81
C ARG A 261 -33.77 9.03 -7.75
N LEU A 262 -33.29 7.85 -8.18
CA LEU A 262 -33.01 6.71 -7.29
C LEU A 262 -31.90 7.02 -6.28
N ALA A 263 -30.82 7.68 -6.71
CA ALA A 263 -29.74 8.06 -5.80
C ALA A 263 -30.19 9.04 -4.70
N ASN A 264 -31.11 9.95 -5.03
CA ASN A 264 -31.66 10.90 -4.07
C ASN A 264 -32.64 10.25 -3.08
N SER A 265 -33.46 9.27 -3.52
CA SER A 265 -34.38 8.55 -2.63
C SER A 265 -33.66 7.67 -1.61
N SER A 266 -32.54 7.03 -1.99
CA SER A 266 -31.76 6.21 -1.06
C SER A 266 -31.03 7.03 0.02
N ARG A 267 -30.67 8.29 -0.27
CA ARG A 267 -30.08 9.21 0.74
C ARG A 267 -31.08 9.60 1.84
N SER A 268 -32.37 9.69 1.53
CA SER A 268 -33.41 10.00 2.52
C SER A 268 -33.73 8.82 3.44
N GLU A 269 -33.51 7.58 3.00
CA GLU A 269 -33.80 6.38 3.79
C GLU A 269 -32.63 5.96 4.70
N MET A 270 -31.37 6.14 4.26
CA MET A 270 -30.18 5.79 5.06
C MET A 270 -29.85 6.75 6.22
N GLY A 271 -30.57 7.87 6.34
CA GLY A 271 -30.41 8.79 7.48
C GLY A 271 -31.00 8.29 8.80
N ASN A 272 -31.67 7.11 8.82
CA ASN A 272 -32.47 6.66 9.95
C ASN A 272 -32.15 5.26 10.51
N ASP A 273 -31.17 4.53 9.99
CA ASP A 273 -30.84 3.18 10.50
C ASP A 273 -29.33 3.01 10.73
N VAL A 274 -28.85 3.47 11.88
CA VAL A 274 -27.69 2.87 12.54
C VAL A 274 -28.21 2.25 13.84
N PRO A 275 -28.20 0.91 14.01
CA PRO A 275 -28.64 0.28 15.24
C PRO A 275 -27.78 0.76 16.43
N GLN A 276 -28.39 1.59 17.30
CA GLN A 276 -27.77 2.15 18.51
C GLN A 276 -27.21 1.08 19.47
N HIS A 277 -27.64 -0.17 19.32
CA HIS A 277 -27.22 -1.34 20.10
C HIS A 277 -25.71 -1.67 20.02
N VAL A 278 -25.02 -1.36 18.91
CA VAL A 278 -23.59 -1.75 18.75
C VAL A 278 -22.64 -0.77 19.45
N MET A 279 -23.07 0.47 19.71
CA MET A 279 -22.22 1.50 20.34
C MET A 279 -22.22 1.45 21.88
N ASP A 280 -23.29 0.94 22.51
CA ASP A 280 -23.42 0.95 23.98
C ASP A 280 -22.58 -0.12 24.70
N GLN A 281 -22.17 -1.19 24.03
CA GLN A 281 -21.45 -2.29 24.68
C GLN A 281 -19.92 -2.11 24.73
N MET A 282 -19.36 -1.11 24.04
CA MET A 282 -17.90 -0.84 24.04
C MET A 282 -17.49 0.40 24.85
N GLY A 283 -18.46 1.15 25.41
CA GLY A 283 -18.21 2.36 26.21
C GLY A 283 -17.81 2.11 27.67
N ASN A 284 -17.98 0.89 28.19
CA ASN A 284 -17.86 0.61 29.63
C ASN A 284 -16.63 -0.21 30.04
N ARG A 285 -15.45 0.18 29.55
CA ARG A 285 -14.16 -0.20 30.14
C ARG A 285 -13.25 1.02 30.28
N ARG A 286 -13.61 1.93 31.19
CA ARG A 286 -12.67 2.85 31.80
C ARG A 286 -12.24 2.25 33.14
N GLY A 287 -10.98 1.81 33.23
CA GLY A 287 -10.32 1.45 34.48
C GLY A 287 -8.88 1.93 34.42
N GLY A 288 -8.53 2.91 35.25
CA GLY A 288 -7.16 3.42 35.42
C GLY A 288 -6.22 2.40 36.08
N PRO A 289 -4.93 2.75 36.25
CA PRO A 289 -3.92 1.78 36.66
C PRO A 289 -4.06 1.44 38.15
N ALA A 290 -4.11 0.15 38.48
CA ALA A 290 -4.04 -0.35 39.84
C ALA A 290 -2.57 -0.56 40.26
N GLN A 291 -2.20 -0.04 41.43
CA GLN A 291 -0.95 -0.34 42.13
C GLN A 291 -1.04 -1.71 42.84
N PRO A 292 0.09 -2.35 43.19
CA PRO A 292 0.11 -3.71 43.72
C PRO A 292 0.13 -3.71 45.26
N GLU A 293 -0.66 -4.59 45.87
CA GLU A 293 -0.41 -5.03 47.25
C GLU A 293 -0.41 -6.56 47.33
N GLY A 294 0.52 -7.06 48.16
CA GLY A 294 0.92 -8.45 48.31
C GLY A 294 0.05 -9.29 49.25
N PRO A 295 0.59 -10.41 49.78
CA PRO A 295 -0.12 -11.69 49.75
C PRO A 295 -0.77 -12.09 51.09
N GLY A 296 -1.88 -12.82 51.00
CA GLY A 296 -2.51 -13.50 52.14
C GLY A 296 -3.14 -14.83 51.69
N ALA A 297 -2.61 -15.93 52.22
CA ALA A 297 -3.11 -17.31 52.07
C ALA A 297 -4.14 -17.64 53.19
N PRO A 298 -4.58 -18.91 53.38
CA PRO A 298 -5.55 -19.65 52.57
C PRO A 298 -6.72 -20.22 53.41
N GLY A 299 -7.78 -20.73 52.76
CA GLY A 299 -8.81 -21.60 53.37
C GLY A 299 -9.65 -22.24 52.25
N GLU A 300 -9.60 -23.57 52.09
CA GLU A 300 -10.65 -24.54 52.51
C GLU A 300 -12.00 -24.28 51.81
N GLU A 301 -12.72 -25.19 51.15
CA GLU A 301 -12.75 -26.64 50.97
C GLU A 301 -13.73 -26.87 49.79
N GLY A 302 -13.68 -28.04 49.11
CA GLY A 302 -14.83 -28.44 48.28
C GLY A 302 -14.53 -29.44 47.16
N ARG A 303 -14.55 -30.73 47.51
CA ARG A 303 -14.45 -31.87 46.59
C ARG A 303 -15.68 -32.00 45.67
N ARG A 304 -15.47 -32.59 44.49
CA ARG A 304 -16.15 -33.77 43.87
C ARG A 304 -16.31 -33.58 42.34
N HIS A 305 -15.67 -34.46 41.54
CA HIS A 305 -16.26 -35.38 40.55
C HIS A 305 -16.76 -34.68 39.25
N ASP A 306 -16.38 -35.01 38.01
CA ASP A 306 -16.07 -36.30 37.39
C ASP A 306 -15.18 -36.16 36.13
N GLU A 307 -14.65 -37.31 35.72
CA GLU A 307 -13.84 -37.59 34.53
C GLU A 307 -14.66 -37.51 33.22
N GLU A 308 -14.15 -36.84 32.17
CA GLU A 308 -14.36 -37.24 30.77
C GLU A 308 -13.09 -36.95 29.94
N GLY A 309 -12.61 -37.98 29.25
CA GLY A 309 -11.36 -37.99 28.47
C GLY A 309 -11.46 -37.32 27.09
N PRO A 310 -10.34 -37.26 26.35
CA PRO A 310 -10.24 -36.48 25.12
C PRO A 310 -10.92 -37.16 23.93
N VAL A 311 -11.73 -36.39 23.20
CA VAL A 311 -12.35 -36.80 21.94
C VAL A 311 -11.30 -36.79 20.82
N ARG A 312 -11.20 -37.94 20.15
CA ARG A 312 -10.28 -38.27 19.06
C ARG A 312 -10.80 -37.70 17.73
N VAL A 313 -9.99 -36.91 17.03
CA VAL A 313 -10.28 -36.42 15.68
C VAL A 313 -10.10 -37.57 14.69
N GLN A 314 -11.12 -37.85 13.87
CA GLN A 314 -11.04 -38.78 12.76
C GLN A 314 -10.44 -38.08 11.52
N GLU A 315 -9.29 -38.56 11.06
CA GLU A 315 -8.73 -38.24 9.75
C GLU A 315 -9.52 -38.98 8.67
N SER A 316 -10.18 -38.25 7.76
CA SER A 316 -10.76 -38.82 6.55
C SER A 316 -9.73 -38.83 5.43
N GLN A 317 -9.31 -40.03 5.04
CA GLN A 317 -8.49 -40.30 3.85
C GLN A 317 -9.31 -39.96 2.59
N VAL A 318 -8.74 -39.11 1.72
CA VAL A 318 -9.27 -38.86 0.37
C VAL A 318 -8.26 -39.44 -0.61
N GLU A 319 -8.70 -40.42 -1.41
CA GLU A 319 -7.91 -41.04 -2.48
C GLU A 319 -7.71 -40.07 -3.66
N PRO A 320 -6.58 -40.17 -4.40
CA PRO A 320 -6.28 -39.27 -5.51
C PRO A 320 -7.09 -39.62 -6.76
N VAL A 321 -7.70 -38.60 -7.37
CA VAL A 321 -8.38 -38.67 -8.67
C VAL A 321 -7.34 -38.48 -9.78
N GLU A 322 -7.22 -39.47 -10.68
CA GLU A 322 -6.43 -39.37 -11.91
C GLU A 322 -7.01 -38.30 -12.85
N MET A 323 -6.18 -37.35 -13.28
CA MET A 323 -6.55 -36.30 -14.23
C MET A 323 -6.39 -36.81 -15.66
N GLU A 324 -7.50 -37.03 -16.37
CA GLU A 324 -7.50 -37.21 -17.83
C GLU A 324 -7.03 -35.93 -18.52
N GLY A 325 -6.06 -36.07 -19.44
CA GLY A 325 -5.48 -34.96 -20.20
C GLY A 325 -6.47 -34.28 -21.15
N PRO A 326 -6.19 -33.03 -21.56
CA PRO A 326 -7.12 -32.24 -22.36
C PRO A 326 -7.24 -32.79 -23.80
N PRO A 327 -8.42 -32.67 -24.44
CA PRO A 327 -8.63 -33.16 -25.79
C PRO A 327 -7.94 -32.26 -26.83
N HIS A 328 -7.35 -32.91 -27.83
CA HIS A 328 -6.79 -32.31 -29.03
C HIS A 328 -7.79 -31.39 -29.75
N GLN A 329 -7.44 -30.11 -29.95
CA GLN A 329 -8.13 -29.25 -30.90
C GLN A 329 -7.53 -29.35 -32.30
N ARG A 330 -8.43 -29.55 -33.26
CA ARG A 330 -8.23 -29.64 -34.70
C ARG A 330 -7.79 -28.30 -35.28
N GLY A 331 -6.97 -28.41 -36.34
CA GLY A 331 -6.34 -27.30 -37.05
C GLY A 331 -7.26 -26.37 -37.83
N TYR A 332 -6.63 -25.27 -38.27
CA TYR A 332 -7.04 -24.46 -39.41
C TYR A 332 -5.88 -24.37 -40.41
N PRO A 333 -6.18 -24.22 -41.72
CA PRO A 333 -5.27 -24.50 -42.82
C PRO A 333 -4.31 -23.34 -43.09
N GLY A 334 -3.16 -23.70 -43.69
CA GLY A 334 -2.06 -22.80 -43.95
C GLY A 334 -2.27 -21.79 -45.06
N GLU A 335 -1.36 -20.81 -45.07
CA GLU A 335 -0.87 -20.17 -46.29
C GLU A 335 0.67 -20.24 -46.27
N ASN A 336 1.19 -20.66 -47.41
CA ASN A 336 2.60 -20.95 -47.67
C ASN A 336 3.42 -19.68 -47.89
N HIS A 337 4.68 -19.76 -47.45
CA HIS A 337 5.92 -19.31 -48.09
C HIS A 337 5.90 -18.07 -49.00
N ASP A 338 6.78 -17.11 -48.69
CA ASP A 338 7.89 -16.86 -49.61
C ASP A 338 9.17 -16.39 -48.92
N VAL A 339 10.28 -16.90 -49.44
CA VAL A 339 11.67 -16.71 -49.02
C VAL A 339 12.29 -15.64 -49.94
N GLY A 340 13.05 -14.70 -49.38
CA GLY A 340 13.77 -13.71 -50.19
C GLY A 340 14.90 -13.05 -49.42
N ASP A 341 16.09 -13.63 -49.57
CA ASP A 341 17.40 -13.09 -49.19
C ASP A 341 17.84 -11.97 -50.15
N LEU A 342 18.92 -11.26 -49.76
CA LEU A 342 19.84 -10.41 -50.54
C LEU A 342 19.71 -8.87 -50.43
N GLY A 343 20.67 -8.28 -49.69
CA GLY A 343 21.72 -7.45 -50.32
C GLY A 343 21.54 -5.93 -50.48
N GLY A 344 22.36 -5.15 -49.74
CA GLY A 344 23.32 -4.22 -50.35
C GLY A 344 22.93 -2.77 -50.71
N GLN A 345 23.62 -1.85 -50.02
CA GLN A 345 24.28 -0.61 -50.50
C GLN A 345 23.54 0.74 -50.68
N GLN A 346 24.20 1.77 -50.08
CA GLN A 346 24.35 3.20 -50.45
C GLN A 346 23.09 4.09 -50.43
N GLY A 347 23.07 5.35 -49.99
CA GLY A 347 24.05 6.33 -49.53
C GLY A 347 23.35 7.72 -49.46
N GLY A 348 23.91 8.69 -48.73
CA GLY A 348 23.54 10.12 -48.88
C GLY A 348 23.37 10.94 -47.60
N GLN A 349 24.45 11.65 -47.20
CA GLN A 349 24.38 12.92 -46.46
C GLN A 349 23.77 14.04 -47.36
N PRO A 350 23.42 15.20 -46.79
CA PRO A 350 24.38 16.32 -46.81
C PRO A 350 24.46 17.13 -45.50
N ASP A 351 25.56 17.88 -45.42
CA ASP A 351 26.05 18.73 -44.34
C ASP A 351 25.34 20.10 -44.19
N ASP A 352 25.46 20.63 -42.97
CA ASP A 352 25.80 21.99 -42.51
C ASP A 352 25.22 23.26 -43.16
N HIS A 353 24.65 24.12 -42.30
CA HIS A 353 24.93 25.56 -42.34
C HIS A 353 24.84 26.22 -40.94
N GLU A 354 25.92 26.92 -40.61
CA GLU A 354 26.16 27.75 -39.42
C GLU A 354 25.25 28.99 -39.31
N GLY A 355 25.10 29.52 -38.09
CA GLY A 355 24.44 30.80 -37.81
C GLY A 355 24.63 31.28 -36.36
N PHE A 356 25.81 31.85 -36.09
CA PHE A 356 26.19 32.59 -34.88
C PHE A 356 25.26 33.78 -34.55
N GLN A 357 24.97 34.05 -33.27
CA GLN A 357 25.61 35.09 -32.42
C GLN A 357 24.71 35.61 -31.28
N ASN A 358 25.28 35.57 -30.07
CA ASN A 358 24.83 36.21 -28.83
C ASN A 358 25.03 37.73 -28.86
N GLY A 359 24.14 38.47 -28.18
CA GLY A 359 24.33 39.87 -27.82
C GLY A 359 23.85 40.14 -26.39
N ALA A 360 24.80 40.21 -25.45
CA ALA A 360 24.60 40.72 -24.10
C ALA A 360 25.15 42.14 -23.99
N GLN A 361 24.40 43.09 -23.42
CA GLN A 361 24.99 44.32 -22.89
C GLN A 361 24.24 44.84 -21.64
N LYS A 362 25.08 45.28 -20.69
CA LYS A 362 24.83 45.56 -19.28
C LYS A 362 24.22 46.95 -19.03
N HIS A 363 23.48 47.03 -17.94
CA HIS A 363 23.09 48.25 -17.24
C HIS A 363 24.25 48.89 -16.46
N HIS A 364 24.35 50.23 -16.52
CA HIS A 364 24.84 51.08 -15.43
C HIS A 364 24.17 52.46 -15.46
N LYS A 365 23.72 52.91 -14.29
CA LYS A 365 23.28 54.28 -13.94
C LYS A 365 23.26 54.39 -12.42
N PRO A 366 23.42 55.60 -11.87
CA PRO A 366 24.45 56.60 -12.12
C PRO A 366 25.49 56.66 -11.00
#